data_AF-A0A6N2ZG82-F1
#
_entry.id   AF-A0A6N2ZG82-F1
#
_cell.length_a   1.000
_cell.length_b   1.000
_cell.length_c   1.000
_cell.angle_alpha   90.00
_cell.angle_beta   90.00
_cell.angle_gamma   90.00
#
_symmetry.space_group_name_H-M   'P 1'
#
loop_
_entity.id
_entity.type
_entity.pdbx_description
1 polymer ?
#
loop_
_entity_poly.entity_id
_entity_poly.type
_entity_poly.pdbx_seq_one_letter_code
_entity_poly.pdbx_strand_id
1 'polypeptide(L)'
;MKETVIGIVTFLVFYYFNFIILAGISSVLVPGGDAFIKSYVDPVYSGIAALAAIVIVCTCMIMKKLDEVLRELKKEKDEESENV
;
A
#
# COMPACT_ATOMS: atom_id res chain seq x y z
N MET A 1 -2.84 -10.93 15.92
CA MET A 1 -1.40 -11.03 15.55
C MET A 1 -1.19 -11.38 14.08
N LYS A 2 -1.80 -12.45 13.51
CA LYS A 2 -1.63 -12.82 12.08
C LYS A 2 -1.94 -11.67 11.11
N GLU A 3 -3.01 -10.93 11.33
CA GLU A 3 -3.42 -9.84 10.44
C GLU A 3 -2.45 -8.65 10.46
N THR A 4 -1.91 -8.32 11.64
CA THR A 4 -0.87 -7.29 11.80
C THR A 4 0.42 -7.69 11.09
N VAL A 5 0.82 -8.96 11.20
CA VAL A 5 2.01 -9.48 10.50
C VAL A 5 1.81 -9.41 8.98
N ILE A 6 0.62 -9.76 8.48
CA ILE A 6 0.30 -9.63 7.05
C ILE A 6 0.37 -8.17 6.61
N GLY A 7 -0.14 -7.23 7.42
CA GLY A 7 -0.04 -5.80 7.15
C GLY A 7 1.41 -5.30 7.08
N ILE A 8 2.25 -5.70 8.03
CA ILE A 8 3.67 -5.32 8.09
C ILE A 8 4.44 -5.92 6.90
N VAL A 9 4.22 -7.20 6.58
CA VAL A 9 4.87 -7.86 5.44
C VAL A 9 4.44 -7.20 4.13
N THR A 10 3.15 -6.91 3.96
CA THR A 10 2.62 -6.22 2.77
C THR A 10 3.24 -4.82 2.66
N PHE A 11 3.32 -4.08 3.76
CA PHE A 11 3.96 -2.78 3.80
C PHE A 11 5.43 -2.84 3.35
N LEU A 12 6.22 -3.76 3.91
CA LEU A 12 7.64 -3.91 3.57
C LEU A 12 7.84 -4.29 2.10
N VAL A 13 7.03 -5.20 1.57
CA VAL A 13 7.09 -5.62 0.15
C VAL A 13 6.74 -4.45 -0.76
N PHE A 14 5.65 -3.72 -0.48
CA PHE A 14 5.26 -2.57 -1.29
C PHE A 14 6.24 -1.41 -1.20
N TYR A 15 6.79 -1.15 -0.01
CA TYR A 15 7.81 -0.14 0.20
C TYR A 15 9.07 -0.46 -0.63
N TYR A 16 9.58 -1.69 -0.53
CA TYR A 16 10.78 -2.10 -1.27
C TYR A 16 10.55 -2.10 -2.79
N PHE A 17 9.37 -2.55 -3.23
CA PHE A 17 8.99 -2.51 -4.64
C PHE A 17 8.93 -1.06 -5.17
N ASN A 18 8.27 -0.15 -4.44
CA ASN A 18 8.22 1.26 -4.81
C ASN A 18 9.62 1.90 -4.80
N PHE A 19 10.46 1.54 -3.83
CA PHE A 19 11.83 2.03 -3.75
C PHE A 19 12.67 1.61 -4.95
N ILE A 20 12.57 0.34 -5.40
CA ILE A 20 13.26 -0.15 -6.61
C ILE A 20 12.77 0.59 -7.86
N ILE A 21 11.45 0.73 -8.03
CA ILE A 21 10.86 1.44 -9.18
C ILE A 21 11.38 2.88 -9.21
N LEU A 22 11.39 3.55 -8.06
CA LEU A 22 11.78 4.95 -7.94
C LEU A 22 13.28 5.17 -8.11
N ALA A 23 14.11 4.23 -7.64
CA ALA A 23 15.54 4.20 -7.93
C ALA A 23 15.83 3.97 -9.42
N GLY A 24 15.05 3.12 -10.09
CA GLY A 24 15.11 2.94 -11.54
C GLY A 24 14.76 4.23 -12.29
N ILE A 25 13.67 4.88 -11.89
CA ILE A 25 13.22 6.16 -12.47
C ILE A 25 14.27 7.26 -12.24
N SER A 26 14.86 7.36 -11.04
CA SER A 26 15.87 8.38 -10.75
C SER A 26 17.15 8.19 -11.57
N SER A 27 17.54 6.94 -11.84
CA SER A 27 18.70 6.63 -12.69
C SER A 27 18.54 7.07 -14.14
N VAL A 28 17.31 7.17 -14.64
CA VAL A 28 16.99 7.60 -16.01
C VAL A 28 16.76 9.12 -16.08
N LEU A 29 16.14 9.72 -15.07
CA LEU A 29 15.82 11.15 -15.03
C LEU A 29 17.00 12.06 -14.69
N VAL A 30 18.03 11.54 -14.03
CA VAL A 30 19.21 12.31 -13.65
C VAL A 30 20.48 11.66 -14.21
N PRO A 31 20.68 11.65 -15.55
CA PRO A 31 21.93 11.20 -16.13
C PRO A 31 23.03 12.21 -15.79
N GLY A 32 23.94 11.82 -14.88
CA GLY A 32 25.08 12.66 -14.47
C GLY A 32 24.84 13.58 -13.27
N GLY A 33 23.85 13.31 -12.43
CA GLY A 33 23.59 14.08 -11.21
C GLY A 33 24.75 14.00 -10.23
N ASP A 34 25.34 15.15 -9.91
CA ASP A 34 26.39 15.28 -8.90
C ASP A 34 25.95 14.65 -7.56
N ALA A 35 26.88 14.02 -6.84
CA ALA A 35 26.60 13.25 -5.62
C ALA A 35 25.83 14.06 -4.56
N PHE A 36 26.00 15.39 -4.61
CA PHE A 36 25.33 16.36 -3.75
C PHE A 36 23.82 16.43 -3.98
N ILE A 37 23.35 16.44 -5.23
CA ILE A 37 21.92 16.46 -5.56
C ILE A 37 21.29 15.14 -5.13
N LYS A 38 21.94 14.01 -5.46
CA LYS A 38 21.45 12.68 -5.14
C LYS A 38 21.15 12.49 -3.65
N SER A 39 22.04 12.98 -2.78
CA SER A 39 21.85 12.92 -1.32
C SER A 39 20.61 13.68 -0.81
N TYR A 40 20.14 14.71 -1.53
CA TYR A 40 18.91 15.43 -1.19
C TYR A 40 17.66 14.73 -1.70
N VAL A 41 17.73 14.10 -2.88
CA VAL A 41 16.55 13.48 -3.50
C VAL A 41 16.28 12.07 -2.97
N ASP A 42 17.30 11.31 -2.60
CA ASP A 42 17.16 9.95 -2.06
C ASP A 42 16.24 9.87 -0.81
N PRO A 43 16.39 10.70 0.24
CA PRO A 43 15.47 10.68 1.38
C PRO A 43 14.05 11.13 1.01
N VAL A 44 13.90 12.06 0.05
CA VAL A 44 12.58 12.49 -0.44
C VAL A 44 11.88 11.35 -1.19
N TYR A 45 12.59 10.67 -2.08
CA TYR A 45 12.08 9.50 -2.80
C TYR A 45 11.73 8.35 -1.86
N SER A 46 12.58 8.09 -0.86
CA SER A 46 12.26 7.12 0.20
C SER A 46 10.99 7.50 0.96
N GLY A 47 10.82 8.78 1.30
CA GLY A 47 9.61 9.28 1.95
C GLY A 47 8.35 9.13 1.09
N ILE A 48 8.44 9.42 -0.21
CA ILE A 48 7.33 9.22 -1.17
C ILE A 48 6.97 7.74 -1.29
N ALA A 49 7.97 6.85 -1.39
CA ALA A 49 7.76 5.41 -1.43
C ALA A 49 7.08 4.89 -0.14
N ALA A 50 7.48 5.41 1.02
CA ALA A 50 6.84 5.10 2.30
C ALA A 50 5.38 5.58 2.34
N LEU A 51 5.09 6.81 1.94
CA LEU A 51 3.73 7.34 1.86
C LEU A 51 2.84 6.52 0.92
N ALA A 52 3.34 6.16 -0.26
CA ALA A 52 2.61 5.31 -1.20
C ALA A 52 2.29 3.93 -0.60
N ALA A 53 3.25 3.31 0.09
CA ALA A 53 3.04 2.04 0.78
C ALA A 53 1.99 2.15 1.90
N ILE A 54 2.00 3.24 2.69
CA ILE A 54 0.98 3.50 3.72
C ILE A 54 -0.40 3.60 3.09
N VAL A 55 -0.56 4.41 2.04
CA VAL A 55 -1.85 4.61 1.36
C VAL A 55 -2.41 3.28 0.87
N ILE A 56 -1.60 2.47 0.19
CA ILE A 56 -2.02 1.15 -0.33
C ILE A 56 -2.45 0.22 0.81
N VAL A 57 -1.65 0.12 1.88
CA VAL A 57 -1.98 -0.75 3.02
C VAL A 57 -3.27 -0.30 3.71
N CYS A 58 -3.47 1.00 3.90
CA CYS A 58 -4.70 1.56 4.43
C CYS A 58 -5.90 1.24 3.53
N THR A 59 -5.77 1.42 2.21
CA THR A 59 -6.85 1.08 1.25
C THR A 59 -7.20 -0.41 1.31
N CYS A 60 -6.21 -1.30 1.38
CA CYS A 60 -6.44 -2.74 1.52
C CYS A 60 -7.15 -3.10 2.84
N MET A 61 -6.82 -2.44 3.95
CA MET A 61 -7.54 -2.63 5.22
C MET A 61 -9.00 -2.17 5.12
N ILE A 62 -9.25 -1.02 4.50
CA ILE A 62 -10.60 -0.49 4.33
C ILE A 62 -11.43 -1.43 3.46
N MET A 63 -10.91 -1.88 2.31
CA MET A 63 -11.63 -2.82 1.44
C MET A 63 -12.01 -4.11 2.17
N LYS A 64 -11.11 -4.69 2.98
CA LYS A 64 -11.40 -5.89 3.77
C LYS A 64 -12.57 -5.70 4.73
N LYS A 65 -12.64 -4.54 5.39
CA LYS A 65 -13.75 -4.22 6.29
C LYS A 65 -15.04 -3.96 5.53
N LEU A 66 -14.95 -3.40 4.33
CA LEU A 66 -16.10 -3.16 3.46
C LEU A 66 -16.68 -4.48 2.93
N ASP A 67 -15.84 -5.44 2.55
CA ASP A 67 -16.27 -6.81 2.17
C ASP A 67 -16.93 -7.56 3.32
N GLU A 68 -16.44 -7.37 4.55
CA GLU A 68 -17.02 -7.97 5.75
C GLU A 68 -18.45 -7.45 5.98
N VAL A 69 -18.64 -6.13 5.95
CA VAL A 69 -19.97 -5.49 6.04
C VAL A 69 -20.90 -5.91 4.89
N LEU A 70 -20.39 -5.98 3.66
CA LEU A 70 -21.19 -6.40 2.50
C LEU A 70 -21.69 -7.85 2.65
N ARG A 71 -20.86 -8.74 3.23
CA ARG A 71 -21.27 -10.13 3.50
C ARG A 71 -22.32 -10.22 4.60
N GLU A 72 -22.23 -9.41 5.64
CA GLU A 72 -23.22 -9.36 6.71
C GLU A 72 -24.58 -8.88 6.18
N LEU A 73 -24.60 -7.79 5.42
CA LEU A 73 -25.83 -7.28 4.79
C LEU A 73 -26.47 -8.30 3.84
N LYS A 74 -25.65 -9.07 3.11
CA LYS A 74 -26.16 -10.09 2.19
C LYS A 74 -26.79 -11.27 2.95
N LYS A 75 -26.20 -11.67 4.09
CA LYS A 75 -26.79 -12.69 4.97
C LYS A 75 -28.12 -12.24 5.56
N GLU A 76 -28.21 -11.01 6.06
CA GLU A 76 -29.47 -10.45 6.59
C GLU A 76 -30.57 -10.49 5.52
N LYS A 77 -30.25 -10.14 4.27
CA LYS A 77 -31.20 -10.18 3.15
C LYS A 77 -31.65 -11.60 2.79
N ASP A 78 -30.74 -12.57 2.81
CA ASP A 78 -31.05 -13.97 2.51
C ASP A 78 -31.92 -14.60 3.63
N GLU A 79 -31.66 -14.25 4.90
CA GLU A 79 -32.47 -14.69 6.06
C GLU A 79 -33.88 -14.06 6.08
N GLU A 80 -34.03 -12.81 5.64
CA GLU A 80 -35.35 -12.16 5.49
C GLU A 80 -36.18 -12.82 4.37
N SER A 81 -35.54 -13.33 3.33
CA SER A 81 -36.21 -13.96 2.18
C SER A 81 -36.66 -15.41 2.43
N GLU A 82 -36.04 -16.10 3.39
CA GLU A 82 -36.40 -17.49 3.77
C GLU A 82 -37.51 -17.53 4.84
N ASN A 83 -37.79 -16.40 5.52
CA ASN A 83 -38.84 -16.25 6.53
C ASN A 83 -40.17 -15.70 5.98
N VAL A 84 -40.32 -15.56 4.64
CA VAL A 84 -41.54 -15.07 3.95
C VAL A 84 -42.18 -16.18 3.14
#